data_AF-A0AAU2E1K1-F1
#
_entry.id   AF-A0AAU2E1K1-F1
#
_cell.length_a   1.000
_cell.length_b   1.000
_cell.length_c   1.000
_cell.angle_alpha   90.00
_cell.angle_beta   90.00
_cell.angle_gamma   90.00
#
_symmetry.space_group_name_H-M   'P 1'
#
loop_
_entity.id
_entity.type
_entity.pdbx_description
1 polymer ?
#
loop_
_entity_poly.entity_id
_entity_poly.type
_entity_poly.pdbx_seq_one_letter_code
_entity_poly.pdbx_strand_id
1 'polypeptide(L)' 'MEVAPGFPTVVPVRDSKAPGGPVLLVSRAAWAAFTSALH' A
#
# COMPACT_ATOMS: atom_id res chain seq x y z
N MET A 1 0.30 -12.02 5.11
CA MET A 1 0.34 -11.13 3.95
C MET A 1 -1.05 -10.57 3.76
N GLU A 2 -1.24 -9.28 3.97
CA GLU A 2 -2.52 -8.62 3.70
C GLU A 2 -2.49 -8.18 2.23
N VAL A 3 -3.33 -8.79 1.39
CA VAL A 3 -3.47 -8.43 -0.02
C VAL A 3 -4.67 -7.50 -0.11
N ALA A 4 -4.52 -6.36 -0.78
CA ALA A 4 -5.60 -5.40 -1.03
C ALA A 4 -6.10 -5.52 -2.48
N PRO A 5 -6.89 -6.57 -2.82
CA PRO A 5 -7.54 -6.62 -4.11
C PRO A 5 -8.58 -5.48 -4.20
N GLY A 6 -8.69 -4.86 -5.37
CA GLY A 6 -9.71 -3.83 -5.63
C GLY A 6 -9.21 -2.37 -5.68
N PHE A 7 -7.91 -2.12 -5.52
CA PHE A 7 -7.33 -0.77 -5.67
C PHE A 7 -6.48 -0.68 -6.96
N PRO A 8 -7.07 -0.22 -8.07
CA PRO A 8 -6.40 -0.23 -9.38
C PRO A 8 -5.31 0.83 -9.50
N THR A 9 -5.40 1.95 -8.76
CA THR A 9 -4.51 3.11 -8.91
C THR A 9 -3.59 3.35 -7.71
N VAL A 10 -3.91 2.77 -6.55
CA VAL A 10 -3.19 2.97 -5.28
C VAL A 10 -2.87 1.66 -4.60
N VAL A 11 -1.85 1.69 -3.73
CA VAL A 11 -1.47 0.64 -2.79
C VAL A 11 -1.78 1.16 -1.39
N PRO A 12 -2.82 0.64 -0.73
CA PRO A 12 -3.10 0.96 0.67
C PRO A 12 -2.05 0.33 1.59
N VAL A 13 -1.39 1.15 2.41
CA VAL A 13 -0.46 0.70 3.45
C VAL A 13 -1.09 1.00 4.81
N ARG A 14 -1.18 -0.03 5.65
CA ARG A 14 -1.59 0.06 7.04
C ARG A 14 -0.52 -0.60 7.90
N ASP A 15 -0.11 0.09 8.96
CA ASP A 15 0.71 -0.49 10.03
C ASP A 15 -0.15 -0.90 11.26
N SER A 16 -1.37 -0.35 11.36
CA SER A 16 -2.27 -0.62 12.48
C SER A 16 -3.08 -1.92 12.30
N LYS A 17 -3.29 -2.65 13.41
CA LYS A 17 -4.22 -3.80 13.48
C LYS A 17 -5.67 -3.41 13.75
N ALA A 18 -5.96 -2.12 14.00
CA ALA A 18 -7.32 -1.65 14.19
C ALA A 18 -8.08 -1.67 12.84
N PRO A 19 -9.20 -2.41 12.71
CA PRO A 19 -9.91 -2.53 11.43
C PRO A 19 -10.36 -1.19 10.82
N GLY A 20 -10.63 -0.20 11.66
CA GLY A 20 -11.01 1.17 11.26
C GLY A 20 -9.87 2.19 11.33
N GLY A 21 -8.63 1.75 11.50
CA GLY A 21 -7.47 2.64 11.66
C GLY A 21 -7.18 3.49 10.41
N PRO A 22 -6.22 4.43 10.50
CA PRO A 22 -5.81 5.22 9.34
C PRO A 22 -5.15 4.36 8.25
N VAL A 23 -5.21 4.84 7.01
CA VAL A 23 -4.59 4.24 5.82
C VAL A 23 -3.72 5.26 5.12
N LEU A 24 -2.50 4.88 4.79
CA LEU A 24 -1.69 5.62 3.84
C LEU A 24 -1.96 5.10 2.43
N LEU A 25 -2.40 5.96 1.52
CA LEU A 25 -2.58 5.60 0.11
C LEU A 25 -1.35 6.04 -0.68
N VAL A 26 -0.64 5.07 -1.26
CA VAL A 26 0.53 5.33 -2.11
C VAL A 26 0.12 5.10 -3.57
N SER A 27 0.49 5.98 -4.50
CA SER A 27 0.21 5.70 -5.92
C SER A 27 0.96 4.45 -6.37
N ARG A 28 0.39 3.68 -7.32
CA ARG A 28 1.07 2.48 -7.84
C ARG A 28 2.46 2.78 -8.40
N ALA A 29 2.63 3.92 -9.07
CA ALA A 29 3.92 4.33 -9.62
C ALA A 29 4.96 4.59 -8.52
N ALA A 30 4.57 5.30 -7.45
CA ALA A 30 5.47 5.57 -6.33
C ALA A 30 5.84 4.28 -5.56
N TRP A 31 4.88 3.38 -5.36
CA TRP A 31 5.14 2.08 -4.72
C TRP A 31 6.12 1.22 -5.53
N ALA A 32 5.93 1.14 -6.85
CA ALA A 32 6.83 0.40 -7.73
C ALA A 32 8.26 0.94 -7.68
N ALA A 33 8.42 2.28 -7.76
CA ALA A 33 9.72 2.93 -7.63
C ALA A 33 10.37 2.62 -6.27
N PHE A 34 9.63 2.74 -5.17
CA PHE A 34 10.12 2.43 -3.82
C PHE A 34 10.61 0.98 -3.72
N THR A 35 9.83 0.00 -4.17
CA THR A 35 10.22 -1.42 -4.09
C THR A 35 11.38 -1.77 -5.01
N SER A 36 11.48 -1.14 -6.19
CA SER A 36 12.60 -1.37 -7.11
C SER A 36 13.95 -0.95 -6.54
N ALA A 37 13.95 -0.01 -5.58
CA ALA A 37 15.17 0.40 -4.88
C ALA A 37 15.61 -0.60 -3.78
N LEU A 38 14.83 -1.64 -3.51
CA LEU A 38 15.14 -2.69 -2.53
C LEU A 38 15.77 -3.94 -3.18
N HIS A 39 16.00 -3.90 -4.50
CA HIS A 39 16.57 -4.98 -5.30
C HIS A 39 18.07 -4.80 -5.50
#